data_AF-A0A2S9ALB9-F1
#
_entry.id   AF-A0A2S9ALB9-F1
#
_cell.length_a   1.000
_cell.length_b   1.000
_cell.length_c   1.000
_cell.angle_alpha   90.00
_cell.angle_beta   90.00
_cell.angle_gamma   90.00
#
_symmetry.space_group_name_H-M   'P 1'
#
loop_
_entity.id
_entity.type
_entity.pdbx_description
1 polymer ?
#
loop_
_entity_poly.entity_id
_entity_poly.type
_entity_poly.pdbx_seq_one_letter_code
_entity_poly.pdbx_strand_id
1 'polypeptide(L)'
;MRLPSRPHGPRRNFAAALLGVTLLASLTGCSFIAGDLADDEVEEIPTALLASDIGITDAYAEKAVTGFTYYLAVGVDLDHDELTDSELASILQIIVDENDLPTDDIELGVEGADGEDIDVESTMERLVPGVVVTSLYGEVRITMDGARDIIDAVGSDS
;
A
#
# COMPACT_ATOMS: atom_id res chain seq x y z
N MET A 1 39.77 74.06 -15.19
CA MET A 1 40.78 73.94 -14.12
C MET A 1 40.30 74.78 -12.93
N ARG A 2 40.36 74.22 -11.70
CA ARG A 2 39.95 74.73 -10.37
C ARG A 2 38.56 74.32 -9.86
N LEU A 3 38.59 73.75 -8.64
CA LEU A 3 37.63 72.90 -7.95
C LEU A 3 36.43 73.64 -7.33
N PRO A 4 35.31 72.95 -7.07
CA PRO A 4 34.42 73.26 -5.97
C PRO A 4 34.85 72.57 -4.66
N SER A 5 34.73 73.35 -3.60
CA SER A 5 35.07 73.14 -2.20
C SER A 5 34.35 71.97 -1.51
N ARG A 6 35.06 71.29 -0.61
CA ARG A 6 34.48 70.43 0.45
C ARG A 6 33.84 71.29 1.55
N PRO A 7 32.75 70.80 2.16
CA PRO A 7 32.51 71.02 3.58
C PRO A 7 32.69 69.72 4.37
N HIS A 8 33.35 69.88 5.52
CA HIS A 8 33.61 68.90 6.56
C HIS A 8 32.44 68.77 7.53
N GLY A 9 32.16 67.53 7.94
CA GLY A 9 31.65 67.19 9.27
C GLY A 9 30.30 66.46 9.31
N PRO A 10 29.95 65.77 10.42
CA PRO A 10 30.82 65.04 11.34
C PRO A 10 30.33 63.59 11.60
N ARG A 11 31.32 62.72 11.87
CA ARG A 11 31.29 61.59 12.82
C ARG A 11 29.99 60.79 12.94
N ARG A 12 29.88 59.73 12.11
CA ARG A 12 28.98 58.61 12.38
C ARG A 12 29.48 57.85 13.60
N ASN A 13 28.77 58.01 14.70
CA ASN A 13 28.87 57.19 15.90
C ASN A 13 28.61 55.72 15.52
N PHE A 14 29.62 54.86 15.69
CA PHE A 14 29.43 53.41 15.73
C PHE A 14 28.74 53.08 17.06
N ALA A 15 27.42 53.15 17.06
CA ALA A 15 26.60 52.58 18.12
C ALA A 15 26.21 51.15 17.70
N ALA A 16 26.78 50.20 18.42
CA ALA A 16 26.39 48.81 18.41
C ALA A 16 24.89 48.67 18.74
N ALA A 17 24.21 47.81 18.00
CA ALA A 17 22.99 47.17 18.44
C ALA A 17 22.95 45.77 17.83
N LEU A 18 23.68 44.86 18.48
CA LEU A 18 23.39 43.44 18.51
C LEU A 18 21.98 43.28 19.10
N LEU A 19 20.98 43.11 18.24
CA LEU A 19 19.69 42.55 18.63
C LEU A 19 19.62 41.15 18.02
N GLY A 20 19.98 40.20 18.88
CA GLY A 20 19.91 38.78 18.61
C GLY A 20 18.49 38.37 18.24
N VAL A 21 18.35 37.81 17.05
CA VAL A 21 17.20 36.99 16.71
C VAL A 21 17.47 35.61 17.30
N THR A 22 17.10 35.41 18.55
CA THR A 22 17.00 34.06 19.12
C THR A 22 15.71 33.46 18.59
N LEU A 23 15.78 32.88 17.39
CA LEU A 23 14.76 31.96 16.90
C LEU A 23 14.79 30.73 17.80
N LEU A 24 13.87 30.69 18.77
CA LEU A 24 13.47 29.47 19.46
C LEU A 24 12.82 28.54 18.43
N ALA A 25 13.65 27.79 17.71
CA ALA A 25 13.23 26.62 16.95
C ALA A 25 12.89 25.48 17.93
N SER A 26 11.77 25.60 18.63
CA SER A 26 11.22 24.56 19.50
C SER A 26 9.95 23.99 18.89
N LEU A 27 10.07 23.44 17.68
CA LEU A 27 9.12 22.52 17.05
C LEU A 27 9.89 21.43 16.28
N THR A 28 10.90 20.84 16.92
CA THR A 28 11.50 19.56 16.47
C THR A 28 11.01 18.47 17.41
N GLY A 29 9.74 18.10 17.24
CA GLY A 29 9.06 17.15 18.14
C GLY A 29 7.85 16.46 17.54
N CYS A 30 7.72 16.48 16.21
CA CYS A 30 6.93 15.52 15.45
C CYS A 30 7.74 15.29 14.18
N SER A 31 8.80 14.49 14.26
CA SER A 31 9.31 13.83 13.07
C SER A 31 8.19 12.91 12.59
N PHE A 32 7.31 13.45 11.76
CA PHE A 32 6.55 12.67 10.81
C PHE A 32 7.59 11.90 10.01
N ILE A 33 7.73 10.62 10.33
CA ILE A 33 8.26 9.61 9.43
C ILE A 33 7.21 9.55 8.32
N ALA A 34 7.33 10.46 7.35
CA ALA A 34 6.43 10.60 6.21
C ALA A 34 7.24 10.74 4.91
N GLY A 35 8.46 10.21 4.91
CA GLY A 35 9.36 10.23 3.76
C GLY A 35 9.78 8.85 3.27
N ASP A 36 9.26 7.78 3.87
CA ASP A 36 9.59 6.37 3.55
C ASP A 36 8.34 5.50 3.40
N LEU A 37 7.15 6.13 3.35
CA LEU A 37 5.86 5.49 3.01
C LEU A 37 5.46 5.84 1.56
N ALA A 38 6.45 6.02 0.70
CA ALA A 38 6.22 6.43 -0.70
C ALA A 38 6.39 5.25 -1.68
N ASP A 39 6.72 4.06 -1.17
CA ASP A 39 6.67 2.77 -1.87
C ASP A 39 5.64 1.87 -1.16
N ASP A 40 4.38 2.32 -1.07
CA ASP A 40 3.26 1.50 -0.58
C ASP A 40 2.74 0.52 -1.67
N GLU A 41 3.37 0.53 -2.85
CA GLU A 41 3.12 -0.41 -3.96
C GLU A 41 3.93 -1.70 -3.74
N VAL A 42 3.24 -2.83 -3.64
CA VAL A 42 3.87 -4.15 -3.55
C VAL A 42 4.04 -4.68 -4.97
N GLU A 43 5.03 -4.16 -5.70
CA GLU A 43 5.19 -4.40 -7.16
C GLU A 43 5.38 -5.89 -7.51
N GLU A 44 5.92 -6.69 -6.58
CA GLU A 44 6.22 -8.10 -6.78
C GLU A 44 4.95 -8.95 -6.94
N ILE A 45 3.89 -8.65 -6.19
CA ILE A 45 2.64 -9.41 -6.22
C ILE A 45 1.93 -9.28 -7.59
N PRO A 46 1.62 -8.07 -8.11
CA PRO A 46 1.02 -7.91 -9.43
C PRO A 46 1.90 -8.48 -10.53
N THR A 47 3.22 -8.31 -10.43
CA THR A 47 4.16 -8.85 -11.40
C THR A 47 4.09 -10.38 -11.46
N ALA A 48 4.07 -11.05 -10.30
CA ALA A 48 3.97 -12.50 -10.22
C ALA A 48 2.60 -13.02 -10.68
N LEU A 49 1.51 -12.32 -10.34
CA LEU A 49 0.16 -12.64 -10.80
C LEU A 49 0.06 -12.55 -12.34
N LEU A 50 0.54 -11.47 -12.94
CA LEU A 50 0.54 -11.29 -14.40
C LEU A 50 1.47 -12.27 -15.14
N ALA A 51 2.52 -12.76 -14.47
CA ALA A 51 3.42 -13.77 -15.02
C ALA A 51 2.90 -15.21 -14.87
N SER A 52 1.80 -15.41 -14.14
CA SER A 52 1.21 -16.73 -13.89
C SER A 52 0.42 -17.25 -15.10
N ASP A 53 0.20 -18.57 -15.14
CA ASP A 53 -0.62 -19.23 -16.17
C ASP A 53 -2.14 -19.23 -15.82
N ILE A 54 -2.58 -18.37 -14.89
CA ILE A 54 -3.95 -18.30 -14.35
C ILE A 54 -4.90 -17.54 -15.30
N GLY A 55 -4.39 -16.85 -16.33
CA GLY A 55 -5.23 -16.05 -17.24
C GLY A 55 -5.54 -14.65 -16.70
N ILE A 56 -4.64 -14.09 -15.88
CA ILE A 56 -4.77 -12.73 -15.33
C ILE A 56 -4.37 -11.69 -16.40
N THR A 57 -5.23 -10.69 -16.61
CA THR A 57 -5.06 -9.62 -17.60
C THR A 57 -4.64 -8.29 -17.00
N ASP A 58 -5.07 -8.01 -15.76
CA ASP A 58 -4.63 -6.89 -14.96
C ASP A 58 -4.55 -7.31 -13.49
N ALA A 59 -3.67 -6.67 -12.73
CA ALA A 59 -3.53 -6.89 -11.30
C ALA A 59 -2.95 -5.67 -10.60
N TYR A 60 -3.38 -5.45 -9.36
CA TYR A 60 -2.78 -4.46 -8.48
C TYR A 60 -2.63 -4.99 -7.06
N ALA A 61 -1.71 -4.39 -6.31
CA ALA A 61 -1.54 -4.65 -4.89
C ALA A 61 -1.15 -3.36 -4.17
N GLU A 62 -1.91 -2.99 -3.14
CA GLU A 62 -1.67 -1.79 -2.33
C GLU A 62 -1.68 -2.16 -0.85
N LYS A 63 -0.75 -1.59 -0.09
CA LYS A 63 -0.79 -1.69 1.37
C LYS A 63 -1.45 -0.48 1.99
N ALA A 64 -2.31 -0.76 2.97
CA ALA A 64 -2.94 0.25 3.79
C ALA A 64 -2.82 -0.09 5.27
N VAL A 65 -2.83 0.94 6.11
CA VAL A 65 -2.91 0.79 7.56
C VAL A 65 -4.15 1.52 8.05
N THR A 66 -5.09 0.79 8.66
CA THR A 66 -6.17 1.41 9.43
C THR A 66 -6.09 1.07 10.91
N GLY A 67 -5.89 2.11 11.72
CA GLY A 67 -5.63 1.98 13.15
C GLY A 67 -4.30 1.27 13.43
N PHE A 68 -4.37 0.00 13.80
CA PHE A 68 -3.21 -0.86 14.12
C PHE A 68 -3.14 -2.12 13.25
N THR A 69 -3.99 -2.23 12.24
CA THR A 69 -4.07 -3.39 11.35
C THR A 69 -3.46 -3.05 10.00
N TYR A 70 -2.61 -3.95 9.49
CA TYR A 70 -2.01 -3.87 8.16
C TYR A 70 -2.84 -4.67 7.17
N TYR A 71 -3.28 -3.99 6.11
CA TYR A 71 -4.08 -4.56 5.03
C TYR A 71 -3.25 -4.62 3.76
N LEU A 72 -3.42 -5.72 3.04
CA LEU A 72 -2.97 -5.86 1.67
C LEU A 72 -4.21 -6.00 0.78
N ALA A 73 -4.52 -4.93 0.03
CA ALA A 73 -5.57 -4.95 -0.97
C ALA A 73 -4.99 -5.49 -2.28
N VAL A 74 -5.64 -6.49 -2.86
CA VAL A 74 -5.26 -7.12 -4.12
C VAL A 74 -6.50 -7.21 -5.00
N GLY A 75 -6.38 -6.70 -6.23
CA GLY A 75 -7.38 -6.91 -7.27
C GLY A 75 -6.79 -7.62 -8.47
N VAL A 76 -7.60 -8.48 -9.08
CA VAL A 76 -7.22 -9.32 -10.22
C VAL A 76 -8.33 -9.33 -11.26
N ASP A 77 -7.99 -9.09 -12.52
CA ASP A 77 -8.92 -9.17 -13.66
C ASP A 77 -8.59 -10.42 -14.49
N LEU A 78 -9.55 -11.34 -14.63
CA LEU A 78 -9.39 -12.60 -15.37
C LEU A 78 -9.81 -12.47 -16.84
N ASP A 79 -9.20 -13.27 -17.72
CA ASP A 79 -9.61 -13.39 -19.13
C ASP A 79 -10.84 -14.31 -19.34
N HIS A 80 -11.46 -14.77 -18.25
CA HIS A 80 -12.61 -15.64 -18.21
C HIS A 80 -13.52 -15.32 -16.99
N ASP A 81 -14.77 -15.75 -17.04
CA ASP A 81 -15.82 -15.30 -16.09
C ASP A 81 -16.01 -16.25 -14.88
N GLU A 82 -15.17 -17.28 -14.72
CA GLU A 82 -15.31 -18.30 -13.67
C GLU A 82 -13.99 -18.54 -12.93
N LEU A 83 -13.93 -18.23 -11.63
CA LEU A 83 -12.77 -18.56 -10.80
C LEU A 83 -12.84 -20.01 -10.29
N THR A 84 -11.87 -20.84 -10.64
CA THR A 84 -11.75 -22.20 -10.11
C THR A 84 -11.04 -22.25 -8.74
N ASP A 85 -11.27 -23.34 -7.99
CA ASP A 85 -10.61 -23.57 -6.70
C ASP A 85 -9.07 -23.54 -6.81
N SER A 86 -8.52 -24.11 -7.89
CA SER A 86 -7.07 -24.12 -8.15
C SER A 86 -6.51 -22.75 -8.50
N GLU A 87 -7.26 -21.93 -9.24
CA GLU A 87 -6.85 -20.56 -9.57
C GLU A 87 -6.88 -19.68 -8.33
N LEU A 88 -7.94 -19.79 -7.51
CA LEU A 88 -8.01 -19.11 -6.21
C LEU A 88 -6.83 -19.48 -5.31
N ALA A 89 -6.54 -20.78 -5.17
CA ALA A 89 -5.40 -21.23 -4.38
C ALA A 89 -4.07 -20.72 -4.93
N SER A 90 -3.92 -20.67 -6.26
CA SER A 90 -2.70 -20.16 -6.91
C SER A 90 -2.54 -18.65 -6.73
N ILE A 91 -3.62 -17.87 -6.85
CA ILE A 91 -3.63 -16.42 -6.56
C ILE A 91 -3.20 -16.19 -5.10
N LEU A 92 -3.83 -16.88 -4.15
CA LEU A 92 -3.50 -16.75 -2.73
C LEU A 92 -2.06 -17.18 -2.44
N GLN A 93 -1.56 -18.24 -3.08
CA GLN A 93 -0.18 -18.70 -2.92
C GLN A 93 0.80 -17.61 -3.36
N ILE A 94 0.58 -16.98 -4.52
CA ILE A 94 1.42 -15.88 -5.01
C ILE A 94 1.40 -14.72 -4.02
N ILE A 95 0.21 -14.32 -3.53
CA ILE A 95 0.07 -13.25 -2.55
C ILE A 95 0.86 -13.57 -1.26
N VAL A 96 0.76 -14.80 -0.77
CA VAL A 96 1.46 -15.23 0.45
C VAL A 96 2.97 -15.28 0.27
N ASP A 97 3.45 -15.78 -0.88
CA ASP A 97 4.87 -15.99 -1.16
C ASP A 97 5.61 -14.68 -1.44
N GLU A 98 4.99 -13.77 -2.18
CA GLU A 98 5.60 -12.50 -2.60
C GLU A 98 5.36 -11.36 -1.59
N ASN A 99 4.48 -11.54 -0.59
CA ASN A 99 4.29 -10.57 0.48
C ASN A 99 5.46 -10.63 1.51
N ASP A 100 6.40 -9.69 1.39
CA ASP A 100 7.58 -9.56 2.24
C ASP A 100 7.38 -8.63 3.47
N LEU A 101 6.30 -7.87 3.47
CA LEU A 101 5.96 -6.90 4.50
C LEU A 101 4.90 -7.45 5.48
N PRO A 102 4.84 -6.97 6.74
CA PRO A 102 3.79 -7.35 7.69
C PRO A 102 2.39 -7.10 7.12
N THR A 103 1.52 -8.10 7.21
CA THR A 103 0.12 -8.06 6.78
C THR A 103 -0.70 -8.90 7.76
N ASP A 104 -1.76 -8.33 8.29
CA ASP A 104 -2.71 -9.05 9.14
C ASP A 104 -3.84 -9.64 8.28
N ASP A 105 -4.42 -8.80 7.42
CA ASP A 105 -5.58 -9.10 6.60
C ASP A 105 -5.27 -8.88 5.10
N ILE A 106 -5.82 -9.75 4.26
CA ILE A 106 -5.85 -9.61 2.80
C ILE A 106 -7.27 -9.21 2.41
N GLU A 107 -7.39 -8.18 1.59
CA GLU A 107 -8.62 -7.77 0.92
C GLU A 107 -8.49 -8.13 -0.56
N LEU A 108 -9.32 -9.05 -1.04
CA LEU A 108 -9.22 -9.62 -2.38
C LEU A 108 -10.49 -9.32 -3.18
N GLY A 109 -10.32 -8.69 -4.34
CA GLY A 109 -11.33 -8.57 -5.38
C GLY A 109 -10.90 -9.33 -6.64
N VAL A 110 -11.87 -9.96 -7.32
CA VAL A 110 -11.62 -10.65 -8.59
C VAL A 110 -12.73 -10.28 -9.57
N GLU A 111 -12.35 -9.73 -10.72
CA GLU A 111 -13.27 -9.37 -11.81
C GLU A 111 -13.15 -10.37 -12.97
N GLY A 112 -14.27 -10.73 -13.58
CA GLY A 112 -14.33 -11.56 -14.78
C GLY A 112 -14.05 -10.77 -16.06
N ALA A 113 -14.03 -11.46 -17.21
CA ALA A 113 -13.76 -10.82 -18.50
C ALA A 113 -14.91 -9.89 -18.96
N ASP A 114 -16.09 -10.06 -18.40
CA ASP A 114 -17.25 -9.18 -18.61
C ASP A 114 -17.22 -7.89 -17.78
N GLY A 115 -16.27 -7.76 -16.84
CA GLY A 115 -16.20 -6.62 -15.92
C GLY A 115 -17.17 -6.73 -14.76
N GLU A 116 -17.63 -7.94 -14.41
CA GLU A 116 -18.43 -8.20 -13.21
C GLU A 116 -17.59 -8.88 -12.11
N ASP A 117 -17.85 -8.50 -10.84
CA ASP A 117 -17.21 -9.11 -9.68
C ASP A 117 -17.56 -10.60 -9.59
N ILE A 118 -16.56 -11.45 -9.45
CA ILE A 118 -16.72 -12.88 -9.18
C ILE A 118 -17.02 -13.07 -7.69
N ASP A 119 -17.96 -13.97 -7.35
CA ASP A 119 -18.30 -14.32 -5.97
C ASP A 119 -17.21 -15.21 -5.32
N VAL A 120 -16.11 -14.55 -4.91
CA VAL A 120 -14.99 -15.20 -4.21
C VAL A 120 -15.40 -15.69 -2.82
N GLU A 121 -16.32 -14.98 -2.14
CA GLU A 121 -16.79 -15.31 -0.78
C GLU A 121 -17.38 -16.72 -0.74
N SER A 122 -18.32 -17.01 -1.64
CA SER A 122 -18.96 -18.33 -1.71
C SER A 122 -17.96 -19.45 -1.98
N THR A 123 -16.91 -19.19 -2.76
CA THR A 123 -15.86 -20.17 -3.05
C THR A 123 -14.99 -20.42 -1.83
N MET A 124 -14.54 -19.36 -1.16
CA MET A 124 -13.72 -19.45 0.06
C MET A 124 -14.48 -20.16 1.20
N GLU A 125 -15.73 -19.78 1.46
CA GLU A 125 -16.55 -20.37 2.54
C GLU A 125 -16.90 -21.84 2.27
N ARG A 126 -16.98 -22.25 0.99
CA ARG A 126 -17.14 -23.65 0.63
C ARG A 126 -15.89 -24.47 0.92
N LEU A 127 -14.71 -23.91 0.68
CA LEU A 127 -13.42 -24.58 0.92
C LEU A 127 -13.09 -24.61 2.41
N VAL A 128 -13.20 -23.47 3.08
CA VAL A 128 -12.90 -23.29 4.51
C VAL A 128 -14.00 -22.47 5.18
N PRO A 129 -14.98 -23.12 5.85
CA PRO A 129 -16.07 -22.41 6.49
C PRO A 129 -15.61 -21.47 7.61
N GLY A 130 -16.06 -20.22 7.57
CA GLY A 130 -15.74 -19.15 8.51
C GLY A 130 -14.39 -18.46 8.27
N VAL A 131 -13.78 -18.66 7.10
CA VAL A 131 -12.51 -18.02 6.72
C VAL A 131 -12.70 -16.54 6.37
N VAL A 132 -13.87 -16.16 5.87
CA VAL A 132 -14.17 -14.77 5.49
C VAL A 132 -14.51 -13.95 6.72
N VAL A 133 -13.72 -12.91 6.96
CA VAL A 133 -13.89 -11.98 8.08
C VAL A 133 -14.99 -10.97 7.78
N THR A 134 -15.00 -10.44 6.56
CA THR A 134 -16.03 -9.53 6.04
C THR A 134 -16.03 -9.55 4.51
N SER A 135 -17.15 -9.14 3.92
CA SER A 135 -17.34 -9.00 2.47
C SER A 135 -18.06 -7.69 2.21
N LEU A 136 -17.50 -6.84 1.35
CA LEU A 136 -18.03 -5.53 1.02
C LEU A 136 -17.71 -5.20 -0.44
N TYR A 137 -18.72 -4.76 -1.19
CA TYR A 137 -18.55 -4.26 -2.56
C TYR A 137 -17.79 -5.20 -3.52
N GLY A 138 -18.01 -6.52 -3.43
CA GLY A 138 -17.33 -7.51 -4.29
C GLY A 138 -15.97 -7.96 -3.77
N GLU A 139 -15.41 -7.26 -2.78
CA GLU A 139 -14.15 -7.60 -2.14
C GLU A 139 -14.38 -8.43 -0.87
N VAL A 140 -13.54 -9.43 -0.68
CA VAL A 140 -13.55 -10.30 0.51
C VAL A 140 -12.32 -10.05 1.36
N ARG A 141 -12.50 -10.05 2.68
CA ARG A 141 -11.41 -9.93 3.63
C ARG A 141 -11.17 -11.24 4.36
N ILE A 142 -9.94 -11.70 4.34
CA ILE A 142 -9.45 -12.89 5.07
C ILE A 142 -8.18 -12.55 5.84
N THR A 143 -7.82 -13.39 6.81
CA THR A 143 -6.51 -13.28 7.47
C THR A 143 -5.44 -13.97 6.62
N MET A 144 -4.17 -13.62 6.86
CA MET A 144 -3.04 -14.32 6.23
C MET A 144 -3.03 -15.83 6.53
N ASP A 145 -3.47 -16.25 7.72
CA ASP A 145 -3.63 -17.66 8.06
C ASP A 145 -4.80 -18.30 7.32
N GLY A 146 -5.92 -17.58 7.16
CA GLY A 146 -7.06 -18.04 6.36
C GLY A 146 -6.70 -18.27 4.89
N ALA A 147 -5.83 -17.44 4.31
CA ALA A 147 -5.30 -17.66 2.97
C ALA A 147 -4.53 -18.99 2.87
N ARG A 148 -3.69 -19.29 3.87
CA ARG A 148 -2.96 -20.58 3.94
C ARG A 148 -3.88 -21.77 4.12
N ASP A 149 -4.92 -21.63 4.94
CA ASP A 149 -5.91 -22.69 5.14
C ASP A 149 -6.66 -23.02 3.83
N ILE A 150 -6.98 -22.02 3.00
CA ILE A 150 -7.60 -22.22 1.67
C ILE A 150 -6.63 -22.93 0.72
N ILE A 151 -5.37 -22.49 0.66
CA ILE A 151 -4.32 -23.12 -0.15
C ILE A 151 -4.16 -24.60 0.22
N ASP A 152 -4.06 -24.89 1.52
CA ASP A 152 -3.91 -26.25 2.04
C ASP A 152 -5.14 -27.12 1.76
N ALA A 153 -6.35 -26.56 1.84
CA ALA A 153 -7.59 -27.27 1.53
C ALA A 153 -7.62 -27.75 0.07
N VAL A 154 -7.25 -26.88 -0.88
CA VAL A 154 -7.20 -27.23 -2.31
C VAL A 154 -6.06 -28.21 -2.62
N GLY A 155 -4.89 -27.99 -2.02
CA GLY A 155 -3.73 -28.88 -2.20
C GLY A 155 -3.93 -30.29 -1.62
N SER A 156 -4.80 -30.45 -0.63
CA SER A 156 -5.12 -31.74 0.00
C SER A 156 -6.12 -32.59 -0.79
N ASP A 157 -6.87 -31.99 -1.72
CA ASP A 157 -7.88 -32.66 -2.56
C ASP A 157 -7.33 -33.17 -3.91
N SER A 158 -6.02 -32.99 -4.16
CA SER A 158 -5.31 -33.36 -5.41
C SER A 158 -4.59 -34.71 -5.39
#